data_AF-A0A6B3FWB0-F1
#
_entry.id   AF-A0A6B3FWB0-F1
#
_cell.length_a   1.000
_cell.length_b   1.000
_cell.length_c   1.000
_cell.angle_alpha   90.00
_cell.angle_beta   90.00
_cell.angle_gamma   90.00
#
_symmetry.space_group_name_H-M   'P 1'
#
loop_
_entity.id
_entity.type
_entity.pdbx_description
1 polymer ?
#
loop_
_entity_poly.entity_id
_entity_poly.type
_entity_poly.pdbx_seq_one_letter_code
_entity_poly.pdbx_strand_id
1 'polypeptide(L)'
;TDAWLALVNSDEPVVTQLDDGAGGGPGVATSSNSMPSMVARMLGLLDVEDGHRVLEIGTGTGYVAALLCERLGGDLVHSVELDPAVARQAAEALAQSGYRPHLRVGDGEQPWPGLGLVDRLIATCALRYVPHALLRQVRPGGIVVAPLAREFWSGALVQLRVQDDGTASGPFCGGATYMPMRAHRVPDLHDVQGKGRARSAGLDPAQLLDLGFALYAGARLPGVRLIHQNTDEGVQVWVTRENGSAATAATGAEVWQYGPGFLWEEIEQTWWEYETAGRPEAEQFGLTVTDRGQQVWLRHPSEIIRPGRT
;
A
#
# COMPACT_ATOMS: atom_id res chain seq x y z
N THR A 1 23.94 8.30 21.09
CA THR A 1 23.58 8.05 22.50
C THR A 1 22.93 6.68 22.59
N ASP A 2 22.91 6.05 23.76
CA ASP A 2 22.29 4.72 23.92
C ASP A 2 20.79 4.75 23.57
N ALA A 3 20.09 5.85 23.90
CA ALA A 3 18.70 6.05 23.51
C ALA A 3 18.49 6.08 21.98
N TRP A 4 19.42 6.69 21.23
CA TRP A 4 19.37 6.67 19.77
C TRP A 4 19.56 5.25 19.24
N LEU A 5 20.54 4.51 19.76
CA LEU A 5 20.77 3.11 19.38
C LEU A 5 19.58 2.23 19.72
N ALA A 6 18.94 2.43 20.88
CA ALA A 6 17.73 1.71 21.25
C ALA A 6 16.57 2.00 20.28
N LEU A 7 16.37 3.25 19.88
CA LEU A 7 15.33 3.64 18.92
C LEU A 7 15.57 3.02 17.53
N VAL A 8 16.76 3.17 16.96
CA VAL A 8 17.03 2.66 15.60
C VAL A 8 17.08 1.14 15.51
N ASN A 9 17.27 0.44 16.64
CA ASN A 9 17.20 -1.02 16.73
C ASN A 9 15.85 -1.52 17.27
N SER A 10 14.91 -0.63 17.58
CA SER A 10 13.56 -1.04 17.97
C SER A 10 12.79 -1.59 16.78
N ASP A 11 11.86 -2.50 17.02
CA ASP A 11 10.97 -3.02 15.97
C ASP A 11 9.78 -2.07 15.73
N GLU A 12 10.08 -0.79 15.47
CA GLU A 12 9.10 0.27 15.25
C GLU A 12 9.52 1.14 14.07
N PRO A 13 8.59 1.73 13.31
CA PRO A 13 8.93 2.70 12.29
C PRO A 13 9.42 4.01 12.93
N VAL A 14 10.53 4.55 12.41
CA VAL A 14 11.09 5.83 12.88
C VAL A 14 10.88 6.89 11.82
N VAL A 15 9.99 7.86 12.07
CA VAL A 15 9.73 8.96 11.14
C VAL A 15 10.98 9.83 10.97
N THR A 16 11.39 10.07 9.72
CA THR A 16 12.59 10.84 9.36
C THR A 16 12.28 12.13 8.60
N GLN A 17 11.07 12.25 8.04
CA GLN A 17 10.61 13.48 7.38
C GLN A 17 9.11 13.68 7.63
N LEU A 18 8.73 14.94 7.86
CA LEU A 18 7.36 15.41 7.90
C LEU A 18 7.13 16.38 6.72
N ASP A 19 5.90 16.43 6.23
CA ASP A 19 5.37 17.44 5.30
C ASP A 19 6.26 17.69 4.06
N ASP A 20 6.85 16.63 3.51
CA ASP A 20 7.79 16.70 2.38
C ASP A 20 9.01 17.60 2.62
N GLY A 21 9.39 17.76 3.89
CA GLY A 21 10.47 18.64 4.32
C GLY A 21 10.07 20.11 4.45
N ALA A 22 8.79 20.44 4.27
CA ALA A 22 8.28 21.79 4.52
C ALA A 22 8.22 22.10 6.02
N GLY A 23 8.62 23.31 6.41
CA GLY A 23 8.50 23.78 7.79
C GLY A 23 7.09 24.29 8.10
N GLY A 24 6.58 23.96 9.29
CA GLY A 24 5.30 24.48 9.79
C GLY A 24 4.06 23.88 9.14
N GLY A 25 4.19 22.69 8.53
CA GLY A 25 3.08 21.94 7.97
C GLY A 25 2.23 21.21 9.02
N PRO A 26 1.25 20.40 8.58
CA PRO A 26 0.33 19.67 9.44
C PRO A 26 0.97 18.52 10.23
N GLY A 27 2.26 18.22 10.04
CA GLY A 27 2.95 17.14 10.73
C GLY A 27 2.70 15.75 10.13
N VAL A 28 2.40 15.68 8.83
CA VAL A 28 2.15 14.42 8.13
C VAL A 28 3.48 13.74 7.83
N ALA A 29 3.66 12.49 8.28
CA ALA A 29 4.87 11.73 7.99
C ALA A 29 5.00 11.43 6.48
N THR A 30 6.16 11.76 5.90
CA THR A 30 6.44 11.58 4.47
C THR A 30 7.65 10.70 4.18
N SER A 31 8.48 10.41 5.19
CA SER A 31 9.55 9.40 5.13
C SER A 31 9.77 8.82 6.52
N SER A 32 10.19 7.55 6.57
CA SER A 32 10.61 6.85 7.77
C SER A 32 11.68 5.82 7.49
N ASN A 33 12.43 5.44 8.51
CA ASN A 33 13.01 4.11 8.56
C ASN A 33 11.90 3.10 8.91
N SER A 34 11.66 2.13 8.03
CA SER A 34 10.59 1.15 8.23
C SER A 34 10.89 0.19 9.39
N MET A 35 9.82 -0.31 10.01
CA MET A 35 9.87 -1.34 11.05
C MET A 35 10.72 -2.55 10.58
N PRO A 36 11.81 -2.91 11.30
CA PRO A 36 12.72 -3.99 10.92
C PRO A 36 12.06 -5.33 10.57
N SER A 37 11.07 -5.79 11.34
CA SER A 37 10.36 -7.05 11.06
C SER A 37 9.54 -6.99 9.77
N MET A 38 8.96 -5.84 9.45
CA MET A 38 8.28 -5.61 8.16
C MET A 38 9.28 -5.62 7.00
N VAL A 39 10.44 -4.98 7.16
CA VAL A 39 11.53 -5.01 6.16
C VAL A 39 11.98 -6.45 5.92
N ALA A 40 12.26 -7.21 6.99
CA ALA A 40 12.66 -8.61 6.88
C ALA A 40 11.60 -9.46 6.17
N ARG A 41 10.31 -9.27 6.48
CA ARG A 41 9.20 -9.94 5.81
C ARG A 41 9.13 -9.59 4.32
N MET A 42 9.25 -8.31 3.96
CA MET A 42 9.22 -7.88 2.55
C MET A 42 10.43 -8.40 1.76
N LEU A 43 11.63 -8.41 2.35
CA LEU A 43 12.82 -9.00 1.74
C LEU A 43 12.69 -10.53 1.59
N GLY A 44 12.08 -11.20 2.56
CA GLY A 44 11.76 -12.63 2.47
C GLY A 44 10.78 -12.94 1.32
N LEU A 45 9.77 -12.09 1.13
CA LEU A 45 8.86 -12.20 -0.01
C LEU A 45 9.52 -11.79 -1.33
N LEU A 46 10.53 -10.93 -1.31
CA LEU A 46 11.27 -10.56 -2.51
C LEU A 46 12.10 -11.74 -3.03
N ASP A 47 12.51 -12.65 -2.14
CA ASP A 47 13.14 -13.93 -2.47
C ASP A 47 14.30 -13.75 -3.48
N VAL A 48 15.29 -12.95 -3.06
CA VAL A 48 16.48 -12.65 -3.87
C VAL A 48 17.44 -13.82 -3.86
N GLU A 49 18.05 -14.09 -5.00
CA GLU A 49 19.07 -15.13 -5.20
C GLU A 49 20.30 -14.49 -5.84
N ASP A 50 21.41 -15.21 -5.83
CA ASP A 50 22.68 -14.72 -6.36
C ASP A 50 22.54 -14.32 -7.83
N GLY A 51 23.04 -13.14 -8.16
CA GLY A 51 22.97 -12.60 -9.52
C GLY A 51 21.67 -11.89 -9.89
N HIS A 52 20.64 -11.88 -9.02
CA HIS A 52 19.43 -11.08 -9.26
C HIS A 52 19.73 -9.59 -9.23
N ARG A 53 19.25 -8.87 -10.24
CA ARG A 53 19.20 -7.41 -10.26
C ARG A 53 17.92 -6.94 -9.58
N VAL A 54 18.04 -5.95 -8.69
CA VAL A 54 16.91 -5.42 -7.90
C VAL A 54 16.68 -3.93 -8.22
N LEU A 55 15.41 -3.55 -8.35
CA LEU A 55 14.96 -2.16 -8.31
C LEU A 55 14.14 -1.92 -7.04
N GLU A 56 14.61 -1.02 -6.20
CA GLU A 56 13.90 -0.48 -5.04
C GLU A 56 13.26 0.86 -5.40
N ILE A 57 11.98 1.03 -5.04
CA ILE A 57 11.24 2.28 -5.14
C ILE A 57 11.02 2.88 -3.75
N GLY A 58 11.71 3.99 -3.45
CA GLY A 58 11.69 4.67 -2.16
C GLY A 58 12.96 4.41 -1.35
N THR A 59 14.11 4.99 -1.75
CA THR A 59 15.38 4.78 -1.03
C THR A 59 15.29 5.17 0.46
N GLY A 60 14.55 6.23 0.79
CA GLY A 60 14.34 6.65 2.19
C GLY A 60 15.65 6.88 2.94
N THR A 61 15.90 6.10 3.99
CA THR A 61 17.16 6.16 4.76
C THR A 61 18.35 5.45 4.10
N GLY A 62 18.09 4.65 3.05
CA GLY A 62 19.07 3.74 2.44
C GLY A 62 19.21 2.40 3.16
N TYR A 63 18.42 2.15 4.22
CA TYR A 63 18.53 0.91 5.01
C TYR A 63 18.23 -0.35 4.19
N VAL A 64 17.13 -0.38 3.44
CA VAL A 64 16.76 -1.52 2.60
C VAL A 64 17.76 -1.70 1.45
N ALA A 65 18.16 -0.61 0.78
CA ALA A 65 19.24 -0.63 -0.20
C ALA A 65 20.54 -1.25 0.37
N ALA A 66 20.93 -0.92 1.60
CA ALA A 66 22.11 -1.47 2.26
C ALA A 66 21.99 -2.98 2.48
N LEU A 67 20.84 -3.47 2.96
CA LEU A 67 20.58 -4.90 3.14
C LEU A 67 20.65 -5.66 1.81
N LEU A 68 20.09 -5.08 0.74
CA LEU A 68 20.19 -5.65 -0.60
C LEU A 68 21.64 -5.65 -1.11
N CYS A 69 22.41 -4.59 -0.85
CA CYS A 69 23.83 -4.52 -1.22
C CYS A 69 24.65 -5.57 -0.49
N GLU A 70 24.40 -5.78 0.80
CA GLU A 70 25.07 -6.83 1.57
C GLU A 70 24.77 -8.22 1.00
N ARG A 71 23.53 -8.45 0.54
CA ARG A 71 23.11 -9.75 -0.01
C ARG A 71 23.60 -10.02 -1.44
N LEU A 72 23.67 -8.99 -2.29
CA LEU A 72 23.86 -9.14 -3.75
C LEU A 72 25.10 -8.44 -4.31
N GLY A 73 25.71 -7.52 -3.55
CA GLY A 73 26.66 -6.54 -4.04
C GLY A 73 25.99 -5.30 -4.63
N GLY A 74 26.66 -4.14 -4.52
CA GLY A 74 26.11 -2.84 -4.93
C GLY A 74 25.75 -2.74 -6.42
N ASP A 75 26.51 -3.40 -7.29
CA ASP A 75 26.32 -3.36 -8.75
C ASP A 75 24.98 -3.96 -9.22
N LEU A 76 24.32 -4.75 -8.36
CA LEU A 76 23.02 -5.37 -8.67
C LEU A 76 21.84 -4.62 -8.07
N VAL A 77 22.09 -3.57 -7.28
CA VAL A 77 21.05 -2.84 -6.54
C VAL A 77 20.85 -1.45 -7.13
N HIS A 78 19.60 -1.17 -7.50
CA HIS A 78 19.18 0.12 -8.03
C HIS A 78 18.08 0.66 -7.12
N SER A 79 18.20 1.91 -6.68
CA SER A 79 17.22 2.52 -5.77
C SER A 79 16.91 3.94 -6.19
N VAL A 80 15.61 4.26 -6.24
CA VAL A 80 15.11 5.58 -6.65
C VAL A 80 14.38 6.26 -5.50
N GLU A 81 14.69 7.53 -5.28
CA GLU A 81 14.06 8.40 -4.29
C GLU A 81 13.57 9.67 -4.97
N LEU A 82 12.36 10.09 -4.64
CA LEU A 82 11.75 11.26 -5.26
C LEU A 82 12.25 12.56 -4.63
N ASP A 83 12.51 12.56 -3.32
CA ASP A 83 12.98 13.73 -2.59
C ASP A 83 14.50 13.91 -2.70
N PRO A 84 15.01 15.00 -3.30
CA PRO A 84 16.45 15.20 -3.45
C PRO A 84 17.21 15.31 -2.12
N ALA A 85 16.58 15.83 -1.06
CA ALA A 85 17.22 15.98 0.24
C ALA A 85 17.35 14.63 0.95
N VAL A 86 16.29 13.81 0.91
CA VAL A 86 16.31 12.43 1.44
C VAL A 86 17.28 11.57 0.64
N ALA A 87 17.25 11.65 -0.69
CA ALA A 87 18.16 10.89 -1.56
C ALA A 87 19.64 11.18 -1.27
N ARG A 88 19.99 12.45 -1.03
CA ARG A 88 21.35 12.84 -0.65
C ARG A 88 21.75 12.25 0.70
N GLN A 89 20.86 12.31 1.71
CA GLN A 89 21.12 11.71 3.02
C GLN A 89 21.32 10.20 2.92
N ALA A 90 20.49 9.51 2.13
CA ALA A 90 20.64 8.08 1.88
C ALA A 90 21.99 7.75 1.20
N ALA A 91 22.36 8.53 0.17
CA ALA A 91 23.62 8.35 -0.53
C ALA A 91 24.84 8.52 0.40
N GLU A 92 24.81 9.52 1.28
CA GLU A 92 25.86 9.74 2.29
C GLU A 92 25.92 8.58 3.30
N ALA A 93 24.77 8.14 3.82
CA ALA A 93 24.69 7.03 4.77
C ALA A 93 25.22 5.72 4.17
N LEU A 94 24.73 5.35 2.98
CA LEU A 94 25.21 4.20 2.21
C LEU A 94 26.71 4.28 1.98
N ALA A 95 27.20 5.47 1.60
CA ALA A 95 28.62 5.67 1.30
C ALA A 95 29.51 5.44 2.53
N GLN A 96 29.09 5.98 3.68
CA GLN A 96 29.76 5.83 4.97
C GLN A 96 29.72 4.38 5.49
N SER A 97 28.66 3.64 5.18
CA SER A 97 28.53 2.21 5.48
C SER A 97 29.26 1.29 4.49
N GLY A 98 29.95 1.85 3.48
CA GLY A 98 30.74 1.06 2.52
C GLY A 98 29.96 0.54 1.31
N TYR A 99 28.66 0.82 1.20
CA TYR A 99 27.83 0.39 0.09
C TYR A 99 27.82 1.41 -1.05
N ARG A 100 27.72 0.95 -2.29
CA ARG A 100 27.66 1.77 -3.51
C ARG A 100 26.63 1.23 -4.51
N PRO A 101 25.33 1.22 -4.17
CA PRO A 101 24.28 0.91 -5.15
C PRO A 101 24.17 2.00 -6.21
N HIS A 102 23.44 1.71 -7.28
CA HIS A 102 23.02 2.70 -8.25
C HIS A 102 21.86 3.51 -7.68
N LEU A 103 22.07 4.80 -7.43
CA LEU A 103 21.07 5.70 -6.86
C LEU A 103 20.56 6.70 -7.91
N ARG A 104 19.26 7.01 -7.86
CA ARG A 104 18.64 8.04 -8.71
C ARG A 104 17.68 8.90 -7.90
N VAL A 105 17.73 10.19 -8.16
CA VAL A 105 16.67 11.12 -7.77
C VAL A 105 15.62 11.15 -8.87
N GLY A 106 14.37 10.82 -8.56
CA GLY A 106 13.28 10.86 -9.53
C GLY A 106 12.01 10.17 -9.07
N ASP A 107 10.98 10.28 -9.90
CA ASP A 107 9.72 9.57 -9.67
C ASP A 107 9.89 8.07 -9.93
N GLY A 108 9.63 7.28 -8.90
CA GLY A 108 9.73 5.82 -8.95
C GLY A 108 8.63 5.14 -9.75
N GLU A 109 7.50 5.79 -10.02
CA GLU A 109 6.48 5.28 -10.94
C GLU A 109 6.99 5.28 -12.40
N GLN A 110 7.94 6.16 -12.71
CA GLN A 110 8.56 6.26 -14.02
C GLN A 110 9.67 5.22 -14.19
N PRO A 111 9.86 4.70 -15.43
CA PRO A 111 10.92 3.75 -15.68
C PRO A 111 12.30 4.36 -15.42
N TRP A 112 13.24 3.51 -15.02
CA TRP A 112 14.65 3.86 -14.90
C TRP A 112 15.32 3.88 -16.28
N PRO A 113 15.80 5.06 -16.77
CA PRO A 113 16.45 5.14 -18.06
C PRO A 113 17.72 4.29 -18.12
N GLY A 114 17.76 3.33 -19.03
CA GLY A 114 18.95 2.51 -19.30
C GLY A 114 19.19 1.32 -18.35
N LEU A 115 18.31 1.06 -17.36
CA LEU A 115 18.47 -0.06 -16.41
C LEU A 115 18.33 -1.45 -17.04
N GLY A 116 17.57 -1.57 -18.13
CA GLY A 116 17.11 -2.87 -18.63
C GLY A 116 16.13 -3.53 -17.66
N LEU A 117 15.90 -4.84 -17.83
CA LEU A 117 14.97 -5.60 -16.98
C LEU A 117 15.64 -6.08 -15.69
N VAL A 118 14.96 -5.88 -14.56
CA VAL A 118 15.36 -6.41 -13.25
C VAL A 118 14.69 -7.75 -12.96
N ASP A 119 15.27 -8.51 -12.04
CA ASP A 119 14.73 -9.79 -11.56
C ASP A 119 13.70 -9.59 -10.46
N ARG A 120 13.85 -8.50 -9.70
CA ARG A 120 13.11 -8.22 -8.46
C ARG A 120 12.80 -6.74 -8.37
N LEU A 121 11.57 -6.41 -8.01
CA LEU A 121 11.15 -5.04 -7.71
C LEU A 121 10.53 -5.01 -6.32
N ILE A 122 10.99 -4.06 -5.50
CA ILE A 122 10.41 -3.80 -4.17
C ILE A 122 10.03 -2.33 -4.07
N ALA A 123 8.80 -2.05 -3.64
CA ALA A 123 8.38 -0.71 -3.27
C ALA A 123 8.33 -0.59 -1.75
N THR A 124 9.04 0.40 -1.20
CA THR A 124 9.07 0.74 0.23
C THR A 124 8.23 1.98 0.52
N CYS A 125 7.24 2.23 -0.34
CA CYS A 125 6.17 3.21 -0.20
C CYS A 125 4.87 2.59 -0.71
N ALA A 126 3.72 3.01 -0.17
CA ALA A 126 2.43 2.44 -0.53
C ALA A 126 1.96 2.90 -1.91
N LEU A 127 1.50 1.94 -2.72
CA LEU A 127 0.88 2.20 -4.01
C LEU A 127 -0.64 2.09 -3.92
N ARG A 128 -1.40 3.01 -4.52
CA ARG A 128 -2.87 2.81 -4.70
C ARG A 128 -3.22 1.64 -5.60
N TYR A 129 -2.40 1.41 -6.60
CA TYR A 129 -2.48 0.35 -7.58
C TYR A 129 -1.07 0.02 -8.02
N VAL A 130 -0.83 -1.17 -8.55
CA VAL A 130 0.47 -1.49 -9.14
C VAL A 130 0.50 -0.92 -10.56
N PRO A 131 1.29 0.12 -10.88
CA PRO A 131 1.35 0.66 -12.22
C PRO A 131 1.95 -0.38 -13.16
N HIS A 132 1.28 -0.63 -14.29
CA HIS A 132 1.79 -1.56 -15.30
C HIS A 132 3.16 -1.12 -15.86
N ALA A 133 3.50 0.17 -15.77
CA ALA A 133 4.82 0.69 -16.10
C ALA A 133 5.94 0.11 -15.23
N LEU A 134 5.68 -0.18 -13.96
CA LEU A 134 6.65 -0.86 -13.07
C LEU A 134 6.86 -2.30 -13.50
N LEU A 135 5.78 -3.01 -13.84
CA LEU A 135 5.85 -4.41 -14.28
C LEU A 135 6.70 -4.58 -15.54
N ARG A 136 6.65 -3.62 -16.47
CA ARG A 136 7.50 -3.63 -17.68
C ARG A 136 9.00 -3.50 -17.41
N GLN A 137 9.41 -3.14 -16.20
CA GLN A 137 10.82 -3.11 -15.80
C GLN A 137 11.28 -4.46 -15.23
N VAL A 138 10.38 -5.39 -15.01
CA VAL A 138 10.66 -6.69 -14.40
C VAL A 138 10.58 -7.77 -15.47
N ARG A 139 11.56 -8.66 -15.52
CA ARG A 139 11.56 -9.75 -16.48
C ARG A 139 10.45 -10.76 -16.20
N PRO A 140 9.99 -11.52 -17.20
CA PRO A 140 9.14 -12.69 -16.96
C PRO A 140 9.76 -13.63 -15.93
N GLY A 141 8.92 -14.16 -15.05
CA GLY A 141 9.31 -14.93 -13.87
C GLY A 141 9.77 -14.09 -12.67
N GLY A 142 10.03 -12.79 -12.85
CA GLY A 142 10.47 -11.89 -11.78
C GLY A 142 9.37 -11.59 -10.75
N ILE A 143 9.80 -11.15 -9.57
CA ILE A 143 8.92 -10.92 -8.41
C ILE A 143 8.81 -9.43 -8.10
N VAL A 144 7.58 -8.99 -7.82
CA VAL A 144 7.24 -7.65 -7.37
C VAL A 144 6.65 -7.72 -5.97
N VAL A 145 7.25 -7.00 -5.01
CA VAL A 145 6.73 -6.85 -3.65
C VAL A 145 6.38 -5.39 -3.42
N ALA A 146 5.13 -5.11 -3.07
CA ALA A 146 4.69 -3.74 -2.81
C ALA A 146 3.57 -3.69 -1.77
N PRO A 147 3.63 -2.75 -0.81
CA PRO A 147 2.48 -2.42 0.00
C PRO A 147 1.47 -1.64 -0.85
N LEU A 148 0.20 -2.00 -0.75
CA LEU A 148 -0.92 -1.30 -1.34
C LEU A 148 -1.71 -0.59 -0.26
N ALA A 149 -2.08 0.67 -0.53
CA ALA A 149 -3.03 1.44 0.25
C ALA A 149 -4.23 1.78 -0.66
N ARG A 150 -5.30 0.98 -0.56
CA ARG A 150 -6.49 1.12 -1.41
C ARG A 150 -7.49 2.10 -0.81
N GLU A 151 -8.47 2.49 -1.62
CA GLU A 151 -9.50 3.45 -1.24
C GLU A 151 -10.31 3.00 -0.02
N PHE A 152 -10.69 1.72 0.05
CA PHE A 152 -11.41 1.16 1.19
C PHE A 152 -10.48 0.79 2.37
N TRP A 153 -9.65 1.74 2.83
CA TRP A 153 -8.63 1.62 3.89
C TRP A 153 -7.55 0.52 3.75
N SER A 154 -7.74 -0.49 2.90
CA SER A 154 -6.94 -1.71 2.94
C SER A 154 -5.45 -1.45 2.70
N GLY A 155 -4.67 -1.58 3.78
CA GLY A 155 -3.21 -1.61 3.80
C GLY A 155 -2.72 -3.05 3.72
N ALA A 156 -2.36 -3.52 2.53
CA ALA A 156 -2.03 -4.92 2.28
C ALA A 156 -0.71 -5.08 1.52
N LEU A 157 0.05 -6.12 1.81
CA LEU A 157 1.26 -6.46 1.06
C LEU A 157 0.91 -7.39 -0.10
N VAL A 158 1.47 -7.17 -1.29
CA VAL A 158 1.36 -8.09 -2.42
C VAL A 158 2.71 -8.70 -2.78
N GLN A 159 2.68 -9.93 -3.26
CA GLN A 159 3.78 -10.55 -3.98
C GLN A 159 3.25 -10.99 -5.35
N LEU A 160 3.70 -10.34 -6.43
CA LEU A 160 3.26 -10.66 -7.79
C LEU A 160 4.41 -11.29 -8.58
N ARG A 161 4.09 -12.31 -9.38
CA ARG A 161 5.01 -12.85 -10.37
C ARG A 161 4.63 -12.35 -11.76
N VAL A 162 5.59 -11.74 -12.45
CA VAL A 162 5.44 -11.28 -13.83
C VAL A 162 5.47 -12.48 -14.77
N GLN A 163 4.53 -12.53 -15.71
CA GLN A 163 4.36 -13.58 -16.71
C GLN A 163 4.99 -13.15 -18.05
N ASP A 164 5.11 -14.10 -18.99
CA ASP A 164 5.69 -13.86 -20.31
C ASP A 164 4.91 -12.84 -21.15
N ASP A 165 3.60 -12.71 -20.91
CA ASP A 165 2.73 -11.75 -21.60
C ASP A 165 2.72 -10.35 -20.96
N GLY A 166 3.54 -10.13 -19.92
CA GLY A 166 3.63 -8.88 -19.18
C GLY A 166 2.56 -8.70 -18.10
N THR A 167 1.63 -9.64 -17.95
CA THR A 167 0.72 -9.66 -16.79
C THR A 167 1.49 -10.01 -15.52
N ALA A 168 0.95 -9.63 -14.37
CA ALA A 168 1.49 -10.07 -13.08
C ALA A 168 0.36 -10.58 -12.19
N SER A 169 0.58 -11.69 -11.51
CA SER A 169 -0.42 -12.26 -10.60
C SER A 169 0.23 -12.87 -9.37
N GLY A 170 -0.46 -12.80 -8.24
CA GLY A 170 -0.01 -13.42 -7.00
C GLY A 170 -0.83 -13.00 -5.78
N PRO A 171 -0.52 -13.57 -4.61
CA PRO A 171 -1.33 -13.41 -3.41
C PRO A 171 -1.13 -12.03 -2.74
N PHE A 172 -2.13 -11.64 -1.97
CA PHE A 172 -1.89 -10.75 -0.83
C PHE A 172 -1.22 -11.55 0.28
N CYS A 173 -0.28 -10.93 0.99
CA CYS A 173 0.57 -11.63 1.95
C CYS A 173 0.28 -11.23 3.40
N GLY A 174 -0.84 -10.52 3.66
CA GLY A 174 -1.21 -9.96 4.96
C GLY A 174 -1.05 -8.42 5.00
N GLY A 175 -1.22 -7.81 6.18
CA GLY A 175 -1.21 -6.36 6.35
C GLY A 175 0.14 -5.68 6.10
N ALA A 176 0.10 -4.46 5.57
CA ALA A 176 1.24 -3.54 5.52
C ALA A 176 0.76 -2.10 5.33
N THR A 177 1.17 -1.19 6.21
CA THR A 177 0.88 0.24 6.11
C THR A 177 2.18 1.00 5.89
N TYR A 178 2.23 1.77 4.81
CA TYR A 178 3.38 2.58 4.40
C TYR A 178 2.90 3.98 4.02
N MET A 179 3.80 4.97 4.07
CA MET A 179 3.52 6.29 3.51
C MET A 179 3.19 6.14 2.01
N PRO A 180 2.13 6.79 1.50
CA PRO A 180 1.82 6.75 0.09
C PRO A 180 2.97 7.31 -0.75
N MET A 181 3.30 6.63 -1.85
CA MET A 181 4.08 7.23 -2.92
C MET A 181 3.44 8.58 -3.30
N ARG A 182 4.23 9.63 -3.52
CA ARG A 182 3.68 10.99 -3.71
C ARG A 182 2.68 11.06 -4.88
N ALA A 183 2.98 10.40 -6.01
CA ALA A 183 2.07 10.29 -7.15
C ALA A 183 0.75 9.54 -6.83
N HIS A 184 0.76 8.73 -5.78
CA HIS A 184 -0.37 7.93 -5.30
C HIS A 184 -1.12 8.59 -4.12
N ARG A 185 -0.79 9.83 -3.72
CA ARG A 185 -1.58 10.55 -2.70
C ARG A 185 -2.94 10.95 -3.26
N VAL A 186 -4.01 10.64 -2.52
CA VAL A 186 -5.36 11.12 -2.83
C VAL A 186 -5.59 12.47 -2.15
N PRO A 187 -6.38 13.37 -2.76
CA PRO A 187 -6.92 14.53 -2.06
C PRO A 187 -7.73 14.11 -0.81
N ASP A 188 -8.06 15.08 0.03
CA ASP A 188 -8.99 14.89 1.15
C ASP A 188 -10.37 14.41 0.67
N LEU A 189 -11.17 13.88 1.60
CA LEU A 189 -12.51 13.38 1.27
C LEU A 189 -13.33 14.44 0.52
N HIS A 190 -14.20 13.99 -0.38
CA HIS A 190 -15.15 14.88 -1.04
C HIS A 190 -16.06 15.56 0.00
N ASP A 191 -16.32 16.85 -0.20
CA ASP A 191 -17.28 17.60 0.61
C ASP A 191 -18.65 16.94 0.55
N VAL A 192 -19.11 16.45 1.70
CA VAL A 192 -20.42 15.83 1.86
C VAL A 192 -21.44 16.93 2.10
N GLN A 193 -22.32 17.15 1.11
CA GLN A 193 -23.35 18.19 1.16
C GLN A 193 -24.75 17.58 1.34
N GLY A 194 -25.62 18.29 2.05
CA GLY A 194 -27.04 17.95 2.17
C GLY A 194 -27.48 17.49 3.57
N LYS A 195 -28.77 17.12 3.68
CA LYS A 195 -29.37 16.66 4.94
C LYS A 195 -29.10 15.17 5.12
N GLY A 196 -28.45 14.82 6.23
CA GLY A 196 -28.19 13.44 6.60
C GLY A 196 -29.48 12.67 6.94
N ARG A 197 -29.48 11.37 6.64
CA ARG A 197 -30.52 10.40 7.02
C ARG A 197 -29.93 9.45 8.05
N ALA A 198 -30.48 9.45 9.27
CA ALA A 198 -30.04 8.57 10.34
C ALA A 198 -30.71 7.19 10.25
N ARG A 199 -29.98 6.13 10.63
CA ARG A 199 -30.51 4.77 10.83
C ARG A 199 -29.67 3.99 11.84
N SER A 200 -30.24 2.94 12.41
CA SER A 200 -29.48 1.98 13.20
C SER A 200 -28.40 1.30 12.35
N ALA A 201 -27.18 1.20 12.89
CA ALA A 201 -26.11 0.43 12.27
C ALA A 201 -26.45 -1.07 12.32
N GLY A 202 -26.53 -1.73 11.16
CA GLY A 202 -26.62 -3.19 11.07
C GLY A 202 -25.24 -3.88 11.07
N LEU A 203 -24.16 -3.08 11.07
CA LEU A 203 -22.77 -3.52 11.03
C LEU A 203 -21.93 -2.61 11.93
N ASP A 204 -21.08 -3.18 12.78
CA ASP A 204 -20.18 -2.38 13.62
C ASP A 204 -19.06 -1.80 12.73
N PRO A 205 -18.83 -0.47 12.73
CA PRO A 205 -17.74 0.17 11.99
C PRO A 205 -16.36 -0.47 12.19
N ALA A 206 -16.09 -1.06 13.36
CA ALA A 206 -14.82 -1.76 13.61
C ALA A 206 -14.62 -2.98 12.67
N GLN A 207 -15.71 -3.60 12.21
CA GLN A 207 -15.65 -4.74 11.28
C GLN A 207 -15.21 -4.32 9.87
N LEU A 208 -15.33 -3.03 9.52
CA LEU A 208 -14.85 -2.51 8.23
C LEU A 208 -13.31 -2.50 8.16
N LEU A 209 -12.64 -2.59 9.31
CA LEU A 209 -11.18 -2.58 9.43
C LEU A 209 -10.58 -4.00 9.47
N ASP A 210 -11.40 -5.04 9.34
CA ASP A 210 -10.90 -6.38 9.06
C ASP A 210 -10.26 -6.41 7.67
N LEU A 211 -9.02 -6.90 7.56
CA LEU A 211 -8.27 -6.83 6.30
C LEU A 211 -8.91 -7.69 5.20
N GLY A 212 -9.42 -8.88 5.55
CA GLY A 212 -10.12 -9.75 4.61
C GLY A 212 -11.35 -9.07 4.05
N PHE A 213 -12.16 -8.47 4.92
CA PHE A 213 -13.32 -7.69 4.48
C PHE A 213 -12.93 -6.45 3.68
N ALA A 214 -11.90 -5.69 4.08
CA ALA A 214 -11.47 -4.50 3.37
C ALA A 214 -11.00 -4.82 1.93
N LEU A 215 -10.32 -5.95 1.74
CA LEU A 215 -9.94 -6.45 0.40
C LEU A 215 -11.17 -6.85 -0.42
N TYR A 216 -12.12 -7.58 0.19
CA TYR A 216 -13.36 -7.98 -0.46
C TYR A 216 -14.19 -6.75 -0.87
N ALA A 217 -14.44 -5.85 0.08
CA ALA A 217 -15.22 -4.63 -0.11
C ALA A 217 -14.56 -3.67 -1.10
N GLY A 218 -13.24 -3.48 -1.04
CA GLY A 218 -12.52 -2.64 -1.99
C GLY A 218 -12.59 -3.16 -3.43
N ALA A 219 -12.72 -4.47 -3.64
CA ALA A 219 -12.93 -5.07 -4.96
C ALA A 219 -14.40 -5.00 -5.41
N ARG A 220 -15.33 -5.19 -4.47
CA ARG A 220 -16.78 -5.20 -4.72
C ARG A 220 -17.37 -3.80 -4.90
N LEU A 221 -16.82 -2.80 -4.23
CA LEU A 221 -17.30 -1.41 -4.19
C LEU A 221 -16.23 -0.45 -4.73
N PRO A 222 -15.85 -0.54 -6.02
CA PRO A 222 -14.84 0.34 -6.60
C PRO A 222 -15.24 1.82 -6.46
N GLY A 223 -14.28 2.70 -6.16
CA GLY A 223 -14.52 4.13 -5.96
C GLY A 223 -15.10 4.48 -4.58
N VAL A 224 -15.33 3.50 -3.71
CA VAL A 224 -15.70 3.75 -2.31
C VAL A 224 -14.43 3.91 -1.49
N ARG A 225 -14.27 5.11 -0.93
CA ARG A 225 -13.17 5.45 -0.04
C ARG A 225 -13.63 5.38 1.41
N LEU A 226 -12.82 4.76 2.25
CA LEU A 226 -13.00 4.70 3.70
C LEU A 226 -11.80 5.34 4.40
N ILE A 227 -12.09 6.24 5.33
CA ILE A 227 -11.13 6.66 6.36
C ILE A 227 -11.72 6.34 7.73
N HIS A 228 -10.85 6.16 8.71
CA HIS A 228 -11.26 5.83 10.07
C HIS A 228 -10.42 6.59 11.09
N GLN A 229 -10.95 6.62 12.30
CA GLN A 229 -10.27 7.07 13.50
C GLN A 229 -10.61 6.09 14.63
N ASN A 230 -9.59 5.65 15.37
CA ASN A 230 -9.79 4.94 16.63
C ASN A 230 -10.13 5.94 17.73
N THR A 231 -11.14 5.62 18.52
CA THR A 231 -11.61 6.40 19.68
C THR A 231 -11.56 5.53 20.93
N ASP A 232 -11.67 6.15 22.10
CA ASP A 232 -11.75 5.40 23.37
C ASP A 232 -12.99 4.46 23.42
N GLU A 233 -14.02 4.78 22.64
CA GLU A 233 -15.31 4.08 22.58
C GLU A 233 -15.40 3.06 21.42
N GLY A 234 -14.38 2.99 20.55
CA GLY A 234 -14.34 2.07 19.41
C GLY A 234 -13.77 2.71 18.15
N VAL A 235 -14.50 2.62 17.03
CA VAL A 235 -14.07 3.11 15.72
C VAL A 235 -15.09 4.08 15.16
N GLN A 236 -14.62 5.20 14.63
CA GLN A 236 -15.40 6.08 13.76
C GLN A 236 -14.92 5.94 12.31
N VAL A 237 -15.85 5.80 11.38
CA VAL A 237 -15.56 5.74 9.94
C VAL A 237 -16.29 6.84 9.19
N TRP A 238 -15.66 7.27 8.10
CA TRP A 238 -16.25 8.09 7.05
C TRP A 238 -16.03 7.40 5.73
N VAL A 239 -17.12 7.19 5.01
CA VAL A 239 -17.11 6.50 3.73
C VAL A 239 -17.71 7.42 2.67
N THR A 240 -17.05 7.55 1.53
CA THR A 240 -17.46 8.45 0.44
C THR A 240 -17.28 7.81 -0.93
N ARG A 241 -18.07 8.24 -1.92
CA ARG A 241 -17.89 7.93 -3.34
C ARG A 241 -17.92 9.23 -4.16
N GLU A 242 -17.26 9.24 -5.32
CA GLU A 242 -17.14 10.41 -6.21
C GLU A 242 -18.50 11.03 -6.62
N ASN A 243 -19.56 10.22 -6.67
CA ASN A 243 -20.92 10.70 -6.96
C ASN A 243 -21.58 11.49 -5.81
N GLY A 244 -20.84 11.78 -4.73
CA GLY A 244 -21.31 12.53 -3.56
C GLY A 244 -22.06 11.69 -2.52
N SER A 245 -22.16 10.36 -2.72
CA SER A 245 -22.73 9.47 -1.69
C SER A 245 -21.75 9.36 -0.53
N ALA A 246 -22.25 9.44 0.70
CA ALA A 246 -21.41 9.30 1.87
C ALA A 246 -22.15 8.70 3.07
N ALA A 247 -21.39 8.11 3.98
CA ALA A 247 -21.87 7.64 5.27
C ALA A 247 -20.84 7.93 6.37
N THR A 248 -21.30 8.24 7.58
CA THR A 248 -20.49 8.22 8.79
C THR A 248 -21.14 7.31 9.82
N ALA A 249 -20.31 6.56 10.52
CA ALA A 249 -20.75 5.62 11.54
C ALA A 249 -19.71 5.56 12.66
N ALA A 250 -20.17 5.43 13.89
CA ALA A 250 -19.33 5.20 15.05
C ALA A 250 -19.84 3.97 15.82
N THR A 251 -18.93 3.23 16.46
CA THR A 251 -19.28 2.08 17.29
C THR A 251 -20.36 2.48 18.32
N GLY A 252 -21.45 1.71 18.36
CA GLY A 252 -22.57 1.96 19.28
C GLY A 252 -23.50 3.13 18.92
N ALA A 253 -23.27 3.83 17.80
CA ALA A 253 -24.07 4.96 17.35
C ALA A 253 -24.91 4.66 16.10
N GLU A 254 -25.82 5.59 15.76
CA GLU A 254 -26.52 5.57 14.48
C GLU A 254 -25.56 5.89 13.32
N VAL A 255 -25.88 5.33 12.15
CA VAL A 255 -25.24 5.66 10.89
C VAL A 255 -25.95 6.85 10.29
N TRP A 256 -25.18 7.82 9.80
CA TRP A 256 -25.67 8.97 9.07
C TRP A 256 -25.26 8.88 7.60
N GLN A 257 -26.24 8.99 6.70
CA GLN A 257 -26.01 8.88 5.26
C GLN A 257 -26.40 10.15 4.51
N TYR A 258 -25.64 10.45 3.45
CA TYR A 258 -25.73 11.68 2.68
C TYR A 258 -25.63 11.40 1.18
N GLY A 259 -26.08 12.36 0.37
CA GLY A 259 -26.04 12.23 -1.08
C GLY A 259 -27.02 11.18 -1.64
N PRO A 260 -26.83 10.75 -2.90
CA PRO A 260 -27.69 9.77 -3.55
C PRO A 260 -27.49 8.36 -2.97
N GLY A 261 -28.47 7.49 -3.18
CA GLY A 261 -28.36 6.07 -2.83
C GLY A 261 -28.34 5.78 -1.34
N PHE A 262 -27.80 4.60 -1.01
CA PHE A 262 -27.81 3.94 0.30
C PHE A 262 -26.45 3.28 0.52
N LEU A 263 -25.39 4.10 0.55
CA LEU A 263 -23.99 3.63 0.53
C LEU A 263 -23.69 2.71 1.72
N TRP A 264 -24.28 2.97 2.89
CA TRP A 264 -24.04 2.12 4.03
C TRP A 264 -24.71 0.75 3.86
N GLU A 265 -25.92 0.69 3.33
CA GLU A 265 -26.61 -0.56 3.01
C GLU A 265 -25.86 -1.35 1.93
N GLU A 266 -25.22 -0.69 0.95
CA GLU A 266 -24.31 -1.35 -0.01
C GLU A 266 -23.13 -2.03 0.72
N ILE A 267 -22.57 -1.38 1.76
CA ILE A 267 -21.48 -1.94 2.57
C ILE A 267 -21.99 -3.12 3.42
N GLU A 268 -23.14 -2.98 4.07
CA GLU A 268 -23.74 -4.07 4.83
C GLU A 268 -24.05 -5.27 3.91
N GLN A 269 -24.56 -5.02 2.70
CA GLN A 269 -24.77 -6.06 1.69
C GLN A 269 -23.48 -6.77 1.31
N THR A 270 -22.41 -6.01 1.11
CA THR A 270 -21.08 -6.55 0.82
C THR A 270 -20.52 -7.35 1.99
N TRP A 271 -20.83 -6.96 3.23
CA TRP A 271 -20.49 -7.72 4.43
C TRP A 271 -21.18 -9.09 4.46
N TRP A 272 -22.49 -9.16 4.20
CA TRP A 272 -23.18 -10.46 4.15
C TRP A 272 -22.66 -11.37 3.01
N GLU A 273 -22.26 -10.80 1.88
CA GLU A 273 -21.58 -11.55 0.81
C GLU A 273 -20.22 -12.11 1.29
N TYR A 274 -19.43 -11.31 2.01
CA TYR A 274 -18.16 -11.72 2.61
C TYR A 274 -18.35 -12.81 3.69
N GLU A 275 -19.37 -12.69 4.54
CA GLU A 275 -19.72 -13.72 5.52
C GLU A 275 -20.14 -15.03 4.84
N THR A 276 -20.94 -14.93 3.79
CA THR A 276 -21.36 -16.10 2.98
C THR A 276 -20.18 -16.77 2.31
N ALA A 277 -19.15 -16.00 1.91
CA ALA A 277 -17.89 -16.52 1.40
C ALA A 277 -17.01 -17.20 2.47
N GLY A 278 -17.42 -17.16 3.75
CA GLY A 278 -16.74 -17.79 4.87
C GLY A 278 -15.72 -16.90 5.57
N ARG A 279 -15.86 -15.56 5.47
CA ARG A 279 -14.93 -14.56 6.02
C ARG A 279 -13.46 -14.88 5.69
N PRO A 280 -13.10 -14.94 4.39
CA PRO A 280 -11.75 -15.29 3.99
C PRO A 280 -10.70 -14.30 4.53
N GLU A 281 -9.62 -14.84 5.07
CA GLU A 281 -8.43 -14.09 5.48
C GLU A 281 -7.68 -13.48 4.28
N ALA A 282 -6.84 -12.49 4.54
CA ALA A 282 -6.12 -11.72 3.52
C ALA A 282 -5.30 -12.59 2.55
N GLU A 283 -4.69 -13.68 3.05
CA GLU A 283 -3.85 -14.60 2.28
C GLU A 283 -4.64 -15.47 1.29
N GLN A 284 -5.97 -15.53 1.44
CA GLN A 284 -6.84 -16.17 0.46
C GLN A 284 -7.11 -15.26 -0.73
N PHE A 285 -6.82 -13.97 -0.67
CA PHE A 285 -6.98 -13.06 -1.79
C PHE A 285 -5.71 -13.00 -2.62
N GLY A 286 -5.86 -12.59 -3.87
CA GLY A 286 -4.74 -12.12 -4.66
C GLY A 286 -5.15 -11.11 -5.70
N LEU A 287 -4.15 -10.66 -6.45
CA LEU A 287 -4.26 -9.58 -7.42
C LEU A 287 -3.71 -10.05 -8.75
N THR A 288 -4.41 -9.73 -9.83
CA THR A 288 -3.91 -9.85 -11.19
C THR A 288 -3.87 -8.46 -11.80
N VAL A 289 -2.73 -8.10 -12.40
CA VAL A 289 -2.46 -6.80 -13.02
C VAL A 289 -2.16 -7.01 -14.49
N THR A 290 -2.80 -6.21 -15.34
CA THR A 290 -2.70 -6.24 -16.80
C THR A 290 -2.52 -4.82 -17.33
N ASP A 291 -2.29 -4.68 -18.62
CA ASP A 291 -2.26 -3.38 -19.31
C ASP A 291 -3.63 -2.65 -19.30
N ARG A 292 -4.72 -3.37 -19.03
CA ARG A 292 -6.10 -2.83 -18.96
C ARG A 292 -6.59 -2.52 -17.55
N GLY A 293 -5.79 -2.83 -16.53
CA GLY A 293 -6.16 -2.63 -15.13
C GLY A 293 -5.85 -3.85 -14.26
N GLN A 294 -6.43 -3.88 -13.06
CA GLN A 294 -6.15 -4.91 -12.07
C GLN A 294 -7.44 -5.45 -11.44
N GLN A 295 -7.40 -6.72 -11.05
CA GLN A 295 -8.55 -7.46 -10.53
C GLN A 295 -8.13 -8.23 -9.29
N VAL A 296 -8.91 -8.07 -8.22
CA VAL A 296 -8.78 -8.89 -7.02
C VAL A 296 -9.56 -10.18 -7.23
N TRP A 297 -8.98 -11.29 -6.81
CA TRP A 297 -9.60 -12.61 -6.85
C TRP A 297 -9.53 -13.26 -5.47
N LEU A 298 -10.42 -14.23 -5.24
CA LEU A 298 -10.50 -15.00 -4.01
C LEU A 298 -10.11 -16.45 -4.31
N ARG A 299 -9.14 -17.00 -3.58
CA ARG A 299 -8.57 -18.36 -3.64
C ARG A 299 -7.85 -18.73 -4.93
N HIS A 300 -8.36 -18.32 -6.09
CA HIS A 300 -7.78 -18.64 -7.39
C HIS A 300 -7.91 -17.47 -8.39
N PRO A 301 -6.93 -17.22 -9.28
CA PRO A 301 -6.98 -16.13 -10.27
C PRO A 301 -8.21 -16.08 -11.20
N SER A 302 -8.91 -17.20 -11.37
CA SER A 302 -10.17 -17.26 -12.15
C SER A 302 -11.41 -16.83 -11.35
N GLU A 303 -11.33 -16.79 -10.02
CA GLU A 303 -12.41 -16.43 -9.10
C GLU A 303 -12.35 -14.92 -8.79
N ILE A 304 -12.49 -14.12 -9.83
CA ILE A 304 -12.44 -12.65 -9.74
C ILE A 304 -13.64 -12.13 -8.94
N ILE A 305 -13.36 -11.28 -7.95
CA ILE A 305 -14.40 -10.52 -7.23
C ILE A 305 -14.87 -9.41 -8.16
N ARG A 306 -16.11 -9.53 -8.64
CA ARG A 306 -16.69 -8.55 -9.58
C ARG A 306 -17.34 -7.40 -8.82
N PRO A 307 -17.29 -6.16 -9.35
CA PRO A 307 -18.03 -5.03 -8.79
C PRO A 307 -19.51 -5.34 -8.56
N GLY A 308 -20.06 -4.79 -7.48
CA GLY A 308 -21.49 -4.74 -7.16
C GLY A 308 -22.30 -4.24 -8.35
N ARG A 309 -23.49 -4.80 -8.55
CA ARG A 309 -24.48 -4.13 -9.41
C ARG A 309 -24.95 -2.90 -8.65
N THR A 310 -24.69 -1.72 -9.20
CA THR A 310 -25.25 -0.44 -8.74
C THR A 310 -26.70 -0.32 -9.17
#